data_AF-A0A934TVK8-F1
#
_entry.id   AF-A0A934TVK8-F1
#
_cell.length_a   1.000
_cell.length_b   1.000
_cell.length_c   1.000
_cell.angle_alpha   90.00
_cell.angle_beta   90.00
_cell.angle_gamma   90.00
#
_symmetry.space_group_name_H-M   'P 1'
#
loop_
_entity.id
_entity.type
_entity.pdbx_description
1 polymer ?
#
loop_
_entity_poly.entity_id
_entity_poly.type
_entity_poly.pdbx_seq_one_letter_code
_entity_poly.pdbx_strand_id
1 'polypeptide(L)'
;MRQATWVAALVLLGAALGGCRDASLDHDNTAVLGGTGQADAAPPGATLTDARGEPIPAPPAPAGARARMVRTAGDAALAVWIAGMHVMASTWTRAAGWTLPQPLERIYGESSDVQLASNGQGQAMAVWQHRVGNIHSLRFSRYGPDGWSLPDVVPGALPRPDVAGTPPDQGAPQLQMDTQGQVVARWASGFQANAMQSARYTPGAGWTRATTEAVASAPSASPAPQGPSSAP
;
A
#
# COMPACT_ATOMS: atom_id res chain seq x y z
N MET A 1 -35.73 -15.82 -69.82
CA MET A 1 -36.92 -15.10 -69.30
C MET A 1 -36.69 -14.88 -67.81
N ARG A 2 -36.38 -13.63 -67.44
CA ARG A 2 -37.14 -12.77 -66.48
C ARG A 2 -36.87 -13.13 -65.00
N GLN A 3 -36.05 -12.32 -64.28
CA GLN A 3 -36.44 -11.17 -63.43
C GLN A 3 -36.87 -11.65 -62.01
N ALA A 4 -36.65 -10.98 -60.88
CA ALA A 4 -36.06 -9.69 -60.53
C ALA A 4 -35.77 -9.66 -59.01
N THR A 5 -34.85 -8.77 -58.64
CA THR A 5 -34.57 -8.20 -57.31
C THR A 5 -35.79 -7.70 -56.53
N TRP A 6 -35.74 -7.80 -55.19
CA TRP A 6 -36.32 -6.80 -54.27
C TRP A 6 -35.41 -6.55 -53.06
N VAL A 7 -35.25 -5.26 -52.77
CA VAL A 7 -34.53 -4.60 -51.68
C VAL A 7 -35.56 -4.15 -50.63
N ALA A 8 -35.24 -4.21 -49.33
CA ALA A 8 -35.59 -3.15 -48.35
C ALA A 8 -35.02 -3.44 -46.95
N ALA A 9 -34.37 -2.42 -46.41
CA ALA A 9 -33.85 -2.31 -45.05
C ALA A 9 -34.92 -1.77 -44.07
N LEU A 10 -34.79 -2.04 -42.76
CA LEU A 10 -34.79 -0.99 -41.71
C LEU A 10 -34.53 -1.54 -40.29
N VAL A 11 -33.97 -0.63 -39.51
CA VAL A 11 -33.34 -0.67 -38.19
C VAL A 11 -34.39 -0.63 -37.06
N LEU A 12 -34.13 -1.24 -35.89
CA LEU A 12 -34.09 -0.57 -34.56
C LEU A 12 -34.02 -1.52 -33.35
N LEU A 13 -33.02 -1.21 -32.50
CA LEU A 13 -32.96 -1.19 -31.03
C LEU A 13 -33.71 -2.25 -30.19
N GLY A 14 -32.98 -2.87 -29.25
CA GLY A 14 -33.59 -3.57 -28.13
C GLY A 14 -32.63 -4.21 -27.12
N ALA A 15 -32.06 -3.35 -26.26
CA ALA A 15 -31.66 -3.59 -24.86
C ALA A 15 -30.66 -4.70 -24.47
N ALA A 16 -29.53 -4.21 -23.94
CA ALA A 16 -28.53 -4.88 -23.14
C ALA A 16 -29.09 -5.49 -21.85
N LEU A 17 -28.66 -6.72 -21.53
CA LEU A 17 -28.45 -7.19 -20.15
C LEU A 17 -27.35 -8.27 -20.17
N GLY A 18 -26.10 -7.82 -20.04
CA GLY A 18 -24.95 -8.66 -19.79
C GLY A 18 -24.05 -7.92 -18.82
N GLY A 19 -24.16 -8.26 -17.54
CA GLY A 19 -23.52 -7.55 -16.45
C GLY A 19 -22.00 -7.63 -16.53
N CYS A 20 -21.36 -6.47 -16.54
CA CYS A 20 -20.03 -6.27 -15.98
C CYS A 20 -20.16 -5.17 -14.94
N ARG A 21 -20.51 -5.55 -13.72
CA ARG A 21 -20.20 -4.75 -12.54
C ARG A 21 -19.03 -5.45 -11.87
N ASP A 22 -17.81 -5.20 -12.34
CA ASP A 22 -16.63 -5.46 -11.54
C ASP A 22 -16.24 -4.18 -10.82
N ALA A 23 -16.27 -4.32 -9.51
CA ALA A 23 -16.30 -3.26 -8.55
C ALA A 23 -14.88 -2.78 -8.22
N SER A 24 -14.72 -1.46 -8.33
CA SER A 24 -13.98 -0.60 -7.40
C SER A 24 -12.58 -1.08 -6.99
N LEU A 25 -11.59 -0.78 -7.83
CA LEU A 25 -10.24 -0.48 -7.31
C LEU A 25 -10.32 0.87 -6.61
N ASP A 26 -10.54 0.86 -5.30
CA ASP A 26 -10.46 2.08 -4.51
C ASP A 26 -9.71 1.82 -3.20
N HIS A 27 -9.12 2.89 -2.68
CA HIS A 27 -8.27 3.04 -1.49
C HIS A 27 -6.75 2.98 -1.72
N ASP A 28 -6.33 4.01 -2.47
CA ASP A 28 -5.20 4.89 -2.16
C ASP A 28 -3.78 4.37 -2.39
N ASN A 29 -3.31 4.64 -3.60
CA ASN A 29 -1.90 4.80 -3.93
C ASN A 29 -1.28 5.86 -3.03
N THR A 30 -0.32 5.51 -2.19
CA THR A 30 0.82 6.39 -1.93
C THR A 30 1.99 5.60 -1.33
N ALA A 31 3.04 5.44 -2.13
CA ALA A 31 4.39 5.52 -1.61
C ALA A 31 5.09 6.61 -2.43
N VAL A 32 5.43 7.67 -1.70
CA VAL A 32 5.83 9.00 -2.17
C VAL A 32 7.03 8.93 -3.12
N LEU A 33 6.88 9.54 -4.29
CA LEU A 33 8.01 9.94 -5.15
C LEU A 33 8.85 10.97 -4.40
N GLY A 34 10.17 10.80 -4.41
CA GLY A 34 11.15 11.72 -3.84
C GLY A 34 11.15 13.12 -4.49
N GLY A 35 10.13 13.92 -4.21
CA GLY A 35 10.06 15.35 -4.50
C GLY A 35 10.31 16.16 -3.25
N THR A 36 11.26 17.09 -3.30
CA THR A 36 11.44 18.13 -2.29
C THR A 36 10.21 19.05 -2.31
N GLY A 37 9.31 18.91 -1.35
CA GLY A 37 8.25 19.89 -1.09
C GLY A 37 6.84 19.31 -1.11
N GLN A 38 6.10 19.61 -0.04
CA GLN A 38 4.65 19.43 0.20
C GLN A 38 3.94 18.23 -0.46
N ALA A 39 3.51 17.33 0.42
CA ALA A 39 2.57 16.26 0.14
C ALA A 39 1.23 16.80 -0.39
N ASP A 40 1.13 16.96 -1.71
CA ASP A 40 -0.17 16.85 -2.38
C ASP A 40 -0.43 15.36 -2.62
N ALA A 41 -1.35 14.82 -1.83
CA ALA A 41 -1.85 13.46 -2.02
C ALA A 41 -2.38 13.33 -3.46
N ALA A 42 -1.89 12.33 -4.19
CA ALA A 42 -2.40 12.01 -5.51
C ALA A 42 -3.92 11.73 -5.41
N PRO A 43 -4.74 12.19 -6.37
CA PRO A 43 -6.19 11.97 -6.32
C PRO A 43 -6.52 10.47 -6.32
N PRO A 44 -7.60 10.07 -5.63
CA PRO A 44 -8.06 8.68 -5.59
C PRO A 44 -8.35 8.18 -7.01
N GLY A 45 -7.86 6.99 -7.35
CA GLY A 45 -7.99 6.38 -8.68
C GLY A 45 -6.85 6.63 -9.67
N ALA A 46 -5.75 7.30 -9.26
CA ALA A 46 -4.57 7.45 -10.12
C ALA A 46 -3.98 6.07 -10.48
N THR A 47 -4.18 5.62 -11.72
CA THR A 47 -3.55 4.37 -12.18
C THR A 47 -2.04 4.57 -12.22
N LEU A 48 -1.25 3.66 -11.62
CA LEU A 48 0.20 3.73 -11.71
C LEU A 48 0.60 3.64 -13.18
N THR A 49 1.36 4.61 -13.67
CA THR A 49 1.82 4.65 -15.06
C THR A 49 3.31 4.39 -15.17
N ASP A 50 3.75 3.83 -16.29
CA ASP A 50 5.17 3.68 -16.64
C ASP A 50 5.81 5.05 -16.96
N ALA A 51 7.09 5.08 -17.36
CA ALA A 51 7.79 6.34 -17.62
C ALA A 51 7.22 7.12 -18.82
N ARG A 52 6.37 6.49 -19.63
CA ARG A 52 5.74 7.07 -20.82
C ARG A 52 4.31 7.55 -20.54
N GLY A 53 3.84 7.39 -19.31
CA GLY A 53 2.47 7.71 -18.94
C GLY A 53 1.46 6.61 -19.30
N GLU A 54 1.92 5.44 -19.75
CA GLU A 54 1.02 4.32 -20.04
C GLU A 54 0.64 3.58 -18.75
N PRO A 55 -0.62 3.17 -18.58
CA PRO A 55 -1.05 2.40 -17.41
C PRO A 55 -0.26 1.10 -17.23
N ILE A 56 0.24 0.86 -16.03
CA ILE A 56 0.77 -0.44 -15.62
C ILE A 56 -0.44 -1.32 -15.24
N PRO A 57 -0.57 -2.52 -15.82
CA PRO A 57 -1.70 -3.40 -15.55
C PRO A 57 -1.71 -3.84 -14.08
N ALA A 58 -2.89 -4.20 -13.56
CA ALA A 58 -3.02 -4.77 -12.23
C ALA A 58 -2.14 -6.03 -12.08
N PRO A 59 -1.57 -6.28 -10.88
CA PRO A 59 -0.74 -7.44 -10.64
C PRO A 59 -1.60 -8.71 -10.59
N PRO A 60 -0.99 -9.90 -10.72
CA PRO A 60 -1.69 -11.19 -10.66
C PRO A 60 -2.13 -11.56 -9.23
N ALA A 61 -2.55 -10.58 -8.43
CA ALA A 61 -3.08 -10.77 -7.09
C ALA A 61 -4.52 -11.33 -7.17
N PRO A 62 -4.93 -12.24 -6.25
CA PRO A 62 -6.30 -12.72 -6.19
C PRO A 62 -7.32 -11.59 -6.01
N ALA A 63 -8.56 -11.81 -6.45
CA ALA A 63 -9.64 -10.86 -6.22
C ALA A 63 -9.80 -10.53 -4.72
N GLY A 64 -9.93 -9.24 -4.40
CA GLY A 64 -10.00 -8.76 -3.02
C GLY A 64 -8.64 -8.62 -2.32
N ALA A 65 -7.54 -9.07 -2.91
CA ALA A 65 -6.21 -8.82 -2.37
C ALA A 65 -5.84 -7.34 -2.53
N ARG A 66 -5.29 -6.78 -1.45
CA ARG A 66 -4.80 -5.39 -1.41
C ARG A 66 -3.38 -5.36 -1.94
N ALA A 67 -3.24 -5.20 -3.25
CA ALA A 67 -1.93 -5.05 -3.86
C ALA A 67 -1.44 -3.60 -3.77
N ARG A 68 -0.25 -3.43 -3.21
CA ARG A 68 0.54 -2.19 -3.28
C ARG A 68 1.46 -2.28 -4.48
N MET A 69 1.54 -1.21 -5.27
CA MET A 69 2.45 -1.14 -6.41
C MET A 69 3.32 0.12 -6.34
N VAL A 70 4.56 -0.01 -6.81
CA VAL A 70 5.48 1.12 -6.97
C VAL A 70 6.27 0.98 -8.27
N ARG A 71 6.66 2.11 -8.86
CA ARG A 71 7.70 2.12 -9.90
C ARG A 71 9.07 1.84 -9.29
N THR A 72 9.93 1.23 -10.09
CA THR A 72 11.35 1.07 -9.79
C THR A 72 12.18 1.78 -10.86
N ALA A 73 13.38 1.28 -11.20
CA ALA A 73 14.18 1.86 -12.26
C ALA A 73 13.58 1.58 -13.65
N GLY A 74 13.57 2.59 -14.52
CA GLY A 74 13.10 2.45 -15.91
C GLY A 74 11.60 2.16 -16.01
N ASP A 75 11.22 1.34 -17.00
CA ASP A 75 9.83 0.88 -17.25
C ASP A 75 9.50 -0.38 -16.42
N ALA A 76 9.96 -0.44 -15.17
CA ALA A 76 9.74 -1.57 -14.28
C ALA A 76 8.95 -1.18 -13.03
N ALA A 77 8.15 -2.12 -12.53
CA ALA A 77 7.37 -1.93 -11.32
C ALA A 77 7.44 -3.17 -10.41
N LEU A 78 7.08 -2.96 -9.16
CA LEU A 78 6.93 -4.00 -8.15
C LEU A 78 5.52 -3.96 -7.60
N ALA A 79 5.02 -5.13 -7.23
CA ALA A 79 3.82 -5.26 -6.45
C ALA A 79 4.05 -6.17 -5.26
N VAL A 80 3.41 -5.87 -4.13
CA VAL A 80 3.31 -6.75 -2.97
C VAL A 80 1.87 -6.80 -2.48
N TRP A 81 1.46 -7.96 -1.96
CA TRP A 81 0.11 -8.17 -1.44
C TRP A 81 0.10 -9.34 -0.47
N ILE A 82 -1.00 -9.49 0.27
CA ILE A 82 -1.28 -10.71 1.03
C ILE A 82 -2.16 -11.65 0.21
N ALA A 83 -1.77 -12.91 0.12
CA ALA A 83 -2.59 -13.97 -0.46
C ALA A 83 -2.54 -15.23 0.40
N GLY A 84 -3.70 -15.65 0.92
CA GLY A 84 -3.77 -16.71 1.91
C GLY A 84 -2.91 -16.37 3.13
N MET A 85 -1.96 -17.24 3.46
CA MET A 85 -1.02 -17.05 4.58
C MET A 85 0.36 -16.56 4.12
N HIS A 86 0.45 -15.83 3.00
CA HIS A 86 1.74 -15.37 2.49
C HIS A 86 1.74 -13.90 2.14
N VAL A 87 2.89 -13.27 2.42
CA VAL A 87 3.29 -12.01 1.78
C VAL A 87 3.86 -12.39 0.42
N MET A 88 3.25 -11.87 -0.64
CA MET A 88 3.61 -12.16 -2.02
C MET A 88 4.23 -10.94 -2.67
N ALA A 89 5.12 -11.18 -3.63
CA ALA A 89 5.65 -10.14 -4.49
C ALA A 89 5.60 -10.57 -5.96
N SER A 90 5.55 -9.60 -6.87
CA SER A 90 5.79 -9.82 -8.29
C SER A 90 6.49 -8.60 -8.87
N THR A 91 7.25 -8.82 -9.94
CA THR A 91 7.93 -7.76 -10.67
C THR A 91 7.29 -7.62 -12.04
N TRP A 92 7.22 -6.39 -12.54
CA TRP A 92 6.67 -6.09 -13.86
C TRP A 92 7.73 -5.44 -14.72
N THR A 93 7.76 -5.84 -15.99
CA THR A 93 8.40 -5.06 -17.04
C THR A 93 7.45 -4.93 -18.21
N ARG A 94 7.60 -3.87 -19.00
CA ARG A 94 6.79 -3.69 -20.20
C ARG A 94 6.94 -4.84 -21.21
N ALA A 95 8.12 -5.45 -21.30
CA ALA A 95 8.39 -6.50 -22.27
C ALA A 95 7.82 -7.87 -21.86
N ALA A 96 7.84 -8.19 -20.57
CA ALA A 96 7.46 -9.52 -20.08
C ALA A 96 6.12 -9.55 -19.31
N GLY A 97 5.57 -8.38 -18.96
CA GLY A 97 4.45 -8.29 -18.02
C GLY A 97 4.89 -8.61 -16.59
N TRP A 98 3.91 -9.01 -15.77
CA TRP A 98 4.13 -9.44 -14.39
C TRP A 98 4.77 -10.84 -14.35
N THR A 99 5.75 -11.04 -13.48
CA THR A 99 6.28 -12.36 -13.18
C THR A 99 5.27 -13.18 -12.39
N LEU A 100 5.46 -14.51 -12.36
CA LEU A 100 4.77 -15.37 -11.41
C LEU A 100 4.97 -14.83 -9.98
N PRO A 101 3.92 -14.81 -9.13
CA PRO A 101 4.05 -14.40 -7.74
C PRO A 101 5.07 -15.23 -6.97
N GLN A 102 5.97 -14.57 -6.27
CA GLN A 102 6.94 -15.20 -5.37
C GLN A 102 6.54 -14.94 -3.91
N PRO A 103 6.50 -15.96 -3.03
CA PRO A 103 6.28 -15.74 -1.62
C PRO A 103 7.54 -15.16 -0.97
N LEU A 104 7.38 -14.06 -0.21
CA LEU A 104 8.43 -13.49 0.62
C LEU A 104 8.47 -14.15 2.00
N GLU A 105 7.30 -14.31 2.63
CA GLU A 105 7.17 -14.91 3.96
C GLU A 105 5.82 -15.63 4.10
N ARG A 106 5.80 -16.71 4.90
CA ARG A 106 4.56 -17.25 5.45
C ARG A 106 4.22 -16.53 6.75
N ILE A 107 3.03 -15.97 6.80
CA ILE A 107 2.49 -15.20 7.93
C ILE A 107 1.33 -15.94 8.59
N TYR A 108 1.03 -15.58 9.84
CA TYR A 108 -0.10 -16.13 10.58
C TYR A 108 -1.07 -15.01 10.97
N GLY A 109 -2.33 -15.14 10.54
CA GLY A 109 -3.39 -14.17 10.77
C GLY A 109 -3.64 -13.24 9.57
N GLU A 110 -4.86 -12.70 9.51
CA GLU A 110 -5.36 -11.89 8.38
C GLU A 110 -4.84 -10.44 8.38
N SER A 111 -4.25 -10.00 9.49
CA SER A 111 -3.82 -8.61 9.73
C SER A 111 -2.35 -8.38 9.47
N SER A 112 -1.97 -8.47 8.20
CA SER A 112 -0.59 -8.25 7.75
C SER A 112 -0.56 -7.26 6.60
N ASP A 113 -1.15 -6.07 6.78
CA ASP A 113 -1.11 -5.05 5.74
C ASP A 113 0.35 -4.74 5.37
N VAL A 114 0.71 -5.13 4.15
CA VAL A 114 2.06 -4.96 3.62
C VAL A 114 2.17 -3.61 2.94
N GLN A 115 3.29 -2.96 3.16
CA GLN A 115 3.58 -1.59 2.73
C GLN A 115 4.84 -1.63 1.90
N LEU A 116 4.90 -0.82 0.84
CA LEU A 116 5.94 -0.89 -0.18
C LEU A 116 6.43 0.50 -0.54
N ALA A 117 7.73 0.73 -0.47
CA ALA A 117 8.35 1.98 -0.93
C ALA A 117 9.54 1.69 -1.86
N SER A 118 9.82 2.60 -2.78
CA SER A 118 10.90 2.48 -3.76
C SER A 118 11.60 3.82 -3.93
N ASN A 119 12.90 3.80 -4.22
CA ASN A 119 13.68 4.99 -4.51
C ASN A 119 13.61 5.40 -6.00
N GLY A 120 12.87 4.64 -6.82
CA GLY A 120 12.80 4.84 -8.28
C GLY A 120 14.10 4.53 -9.03
N GLN A 121 15.11 4.01 -8.34
CA GLN A 121 16.44 3.67 -8.88
C GLN A 121 16.76 2.18 -8.72
N GLY A 122 15.72 1.34 -8.62
CA GLY A 122 15.86 -0.11 -8.57
C GLY A 122 16.00 -0.69 -7.16
N GLN A 123 15.87 0.13 -6.12
CA GLN A 123 15.76 -0.34 -4.75
C GLN A 123 14.34 -0.14 -4.23
N ALA A 124 13.85 -1.12 -3.49
CA ALA A 124 12.57 -1.03 -2.81
C ALA A 124 12.60 -1.76 -1.47
N MET A 125 11.60 -1.51 -0.64
CA MET A 125 11.44 -2.17 0.64
C MET A 125 9.98 -2.44 0.90
N ALA A 126 9.69 -3.69 1.24
CA ALA A 126 8.41 -4.12 1.76
C ALA A 126 8.52 -4.26 3.29
N VAL A 127 7.52 -3.76 4.01
CA VAL A 127 7.38 -3.92 5.47
C VAL A 127 5.97 -4.37 5.77
N TRP A 128 5.82 -5.33 6.68
CA TRP A 128 4.53 -5.86 7.08
C TRP A 128 4.53 -6.21 8.57
N GLN A 129 3.34 -6.23 9.15
CA GLN A 129 3.14 -6.79 10.47
C GLN A 129 3.16 -8.32 10.38
N HIS A 130 3.84 -8.96 11.33
CA HIS A 130 3.81 -10.41 11.48
C HIS A 130 3.52 -10.76 12.94
N ARG A 131 2.54 -11.65 13.10
CA ARG A 131 2.09 -12.18 14.38
C ARG A 131 2.41 -13.67 14.50
N VAL A 132 2.98 -14.06 15.63
CA VAL A 132 3.12 -15.47 16.03
C VAL A 132 2.58 -15.62 17.45
N GLY A 133 1.41 -16.27 17.60
CA GLY A 133 0.70 -16.31 18.88
C GLY A 133 0.28 -14.90 19.32
N ASN A 134 0.79 -14.41 20.45
CA ASN A 134 0.55 -13.05 20.95
C ASN A 134 1.72 -12.10 20.71
N ILE A 135 2.74 -12.55 19.96
CA ILE A 135 3.93 -11.75 19.68
C ILE A 135 3.69 -11.02 18.35
N HIS A 136 3.79 -9.70 18.38
CA HIS A 136 3.68 -8.82 17.21
C HIS A 136 5.06 -8.25 16.89
N SER A 137 5.39 -8.23 15.60
CA SER A 137 6.65 -7.67 15.10
C SER A 137 6.42 -6.98 13.76
N LEU A 138 7.34 -6.09 13.38
CA LEU A 138 7.45 -5.65 12.00
C LEU A 138 8.57 -6.43 11.31
N ARG A 139 8.23 -7.01 10.16
CA ARG A 139 9.14 -7.71 9.28
C ARG A 139 9.39 -6.86 8.04
N PHE A 140 10.53 -7.06 7.40
CA PHE A 140 10.86 -6.36 6.17
C PHE A 140 11.64 -7.24 5.21
N SER A 141 11.52 -6.94 3.91
CA SER A 141 12.38 -7.47 2.85
C SER A 141 12.77 -6.32 1.91
N ARG A 142 13.99 -6.40 1.38
CA ARG A 142 14.58 -5.38 0.51
C ARG A 142 14.67 -5.92 -0.90
N TYR A 143 14.30 -5.11 -1.88
CA TYR A 143 14.52 -5.40 -3.28
C TYR A 143 15.79 -4.68 -3.77
N GLY A 144 16.62 -5.40 -4.53
CA GLY A 144 17.83 -4.86 -5.15
C GLY A 144 18.26 -5.70 -6.36
N PRO A 145 19.55 -5.64 -6.75
CA PRO A 145 20.08 -6.34 -7.93
C PRO A 145 19.85 -7.85 -7.91
N ASP A 146 19.89 -8.47 -6.73
CA ASP A 146 19.71 -9.91 -6.53
C ASP A 146 18.25 -10.31 -6.26
N GLY A 147 17.31 -9.37 -6.46
CA GLY A 147 15.90 -9.55 -6.13
C GLY A 147 15.57 -9.23 -4.67
N TRP A 148 14.58 -9.93 -4.12
CA TRP A 148 14.14 -9.74 -2.73
C TRP A 148 15.06 -10.47 -1.74
N SER A 149 15.44 -9.78 -0.67
CA SER A 149 16.17 -10.40 0.44
C SER A 149 15.26 -11.33 1.25
N LEU A 150 15.87 -12.27 1.99
CA LEU A 150 15.14 -12.98 3.03
C LEU A 150 14.54 -11.97 4.05
N PRO A 151 13.33 -12.25 4.58
CA PRO A 151 12.71 -11.38 5.55
C PRO A 151 13.45 -11.33 6.89
N ASP A 152 13.58 -10.13 7.44
CA ASP A 152 14.20 -9.87 8.75
C ASP A 152 13.31 -8.96 9.61
N VAL A 153 13.65 -8.76 10.89
CA VAL A 153 12.86 -8.01 11.88
C VAL A 153 13.36 -6.58 12.02
N VAL A 154 12.44 -5.61 12.14
CA VAL A 154 12.78 -4.24 12.57
C VAL A 154 13.07 -4.24 14.08
N PRO A 155 14.31 -3.96 14.54
CA PRO A 155 14.67 -4.15 15.95
C PRO A 155 13.85 -3.28 16.91
N GLY A 156 13.27 -3.89 17.95
CA GLY A 156 12.49 -3.16 18.96
C GLY A 156 11.11 -2.68 18.49
N ALA A 157 10.70 -3.02 17.27
CA ALA A 157 9.37 -2.71 16.78
C ALA A 157 8.31 -3.58 17.46
N LEU A 158 7.31 -2.92 18.04
CA LEU A 158 6.12 -3.53 18.59
C LEU A 158 4.90 -2.81 18.01
N PRO A 159 4.39 -3.25 16.85
CA PRO A 159 3.21 -2.65 16.27
C PRO A 159 1.98 -2.98 17.13
N ARG A 160 1.05 -2.03 17.19
CA ARG A 160 -0.21 -2.22 17.89
C ARG A 160 -0.97 -3.39 17.24
N PRO A 161 -1.50 -4.33 18.03
CA PRO A 161 -2.38 -5.36 17.50
C PRO A 161 -3.60 -4.72 16.83
N ASP A 162 -3.99 -5.27 15.70
CA ASP A 162 -5.20 -4.88 15.01
C ASP A 162 -6.41 -5.13 15.91
N VAL A 163 -7.30 -4.14 15.96
CA VAL A 163 -8.55 -4.24 16.70
C VAL A 163 -9.63 -4.67 15.71
N ALA A 164 -10.48 -5.61 16.12
CA ALA A 164 -11.59 -6.06 15.29
C ALA A 164 -12.47 -4.84 14.90
N GLY A 165 -12.74 -4.71 13.61
CA GLY A 165 -13.51 -3.58 13.06
C GLY A 165 -12.70 -2.32 12.77
N THR A 166 -11.38 -2.30 13.02
CA THR A 166 -10.52 -1.24 12.47
C THR A 166 -10.53 -1.32 10.94
N PRO A 167 -10.75 -0.20 10.22
CA PRO A 167 -10.60 -0.18 8.78
C PRO A 167 -9.21 -0.68 8.41
N PRO A 168 -9.09 -1.57 7.42
CA PRO A 168 -7.80 -1.97 6.90
C PRO A 168 -6.93 -0.75 6.56
N ASP A 169 -5.61 -0.89 6.66
CA ASP A 169 -4.61 0.17 6.48
C ASP A 169 -4.49 1.24 7.56
N GLN A 170 -5.48 1.40 8.46
CA GLN A 170 -5.34 2.35 9.59
C GLN A 170 -4.23 1.96 10.59
N GLY A 171 -3.95 0.66 10.72
CA GLY A 171 -2.90 0.14 11.59
C GLY A 171 -1.56 -0.09 10.89
N ALA A 172 -1.52 0.02 9.56
CA ALA A 172 -0.36 -0.36 8.77
C ALA A 172 0.83 0.60 8.98
N PRO A 173 2.08 0.09 8.91
CA PRO A 173 3.26 0.93 9.01
C PRO A 173 3.36 1.89 7.81
N GLN A 174 3.58 3.17 8.06
CA GLN A 174 3.83 4.15 7.00
C GLN A 174 5.29 4.15 6.63
N LEU A 175 5.59 3.99 5.33
CA LEU A 175 6.94 3.90 4.80
C LEU A 175 7.24 5.07 3.84
N GLN A 176 8.43 5.63 3.98
CA GLN A 176 8.98 6.59 3.02
C GLN A 176 10.41 6.20 2.71
N MET A 177 10.78 6.22 1.43
CA MET A 177 12.13 5.94 0.97
C MET A 177 12.66 7.15 0.19
N ASP A 178 13.87 7.60 0.52
CA ASP A 178 14.53 8.65 -0.25
C ASP A 178 15.26 8.08 -1.48
N THR A 179 15.81 8.96 -2.33
CA THR A 179 16.51 8.54 -3.55
C THR A 179 17.78 7.74 -3.26
N GLN A 180 18.39 7.90 -2.09
CA GLN A 180 19.54 7.13 -1.61
C GLN A 180 19.15 5.76 -1.01
N GLY A 181 17.86 5.43 -0.95
CA GLY A 181 17.38 4.17 -0.40
C GLY A 181 17.33 4.14 1.14
N GLN A 182 17.46 5.29 1.80
CA GLN A 182 17.17 5.38 3.24
C GLN A 182 15.66 5.32 3.45
N VAL A 183 15.24 4.59 4.48
CA VAL A 183 13.81 4.42 4.78
C VAL A 183 13.49 4.97 6.15
N VAL A 184 12.36 5.68 6.26
CA VAL A 184 11.73 5.97 7.54
C VAL A 184 10.43 5.19 7.61
N ALA A 185 10.26 4.43 8.70
CA ALA A 185 9.01 3.75 9.00
C ALA A 185 8.38 4.32 10.28
N ARG A 186 7.06 4.47 10.30
CA ARG A 186 6.27 4.94 11.46
C ARG A 186 5.01 4.10 11.64
N TRP A 187 4.64 3.79 12.87
CA TRP A 187 3.47 2.95 13.15
C TRP A 187 2.89 3.17 14.56
N ALA A 188 1.64 2.74 14.75
CA ALA A 188 0.95 2.63 16.03
C ALA A 188 1.76 1.82 17.04
N SER A 189 2.18 2.44 18.15
CA SER A 189 2.89 1.73 19.21
C SER A 189 1.95 0.74 19.89
N GLY A 190 2.43 -0.49 20.07
CA GLY A 190 1.83 -1.51 20.92
C GLY A 190 2.15 -1.33 22.40
N PHE A 191 3.09 -0.45 22.76
CA PHE A 191 3.41 -0.16 24.17
C PHE A 191 2.35 0.74 24.83
N GLN A 192 1.81 1.71 24.09
CA GLN A 192 0.88 2.74 24.60
C GLN A 192 -0.13 3.14 23.52
N ALA A 193 -1.40 3.31 23.90
CA ALA A 193 -2.51 3.60 22.98
C ALA A 193 -2.40 4.95 22.23
N ASN A 194 -1.67 5.92 22.79
CA ASN A 194 -1.46 7.25 22.19
C ASN A 194 0.01 7.50 21.89
N ALA A 195 0.73 6.48 21.42
CA ALA A 195 2.14 6.61 21.04
C ALA A 195 2.40 6.09 19.64
N MET A 196 3.40 6.67 19.00
CA MET A 196 3.98 6.23 17.75
C MET A 196 5.35 5.63 17.99
N GLN A 197 5.67 4.62 17.21
CA GLN A 197 7.06 4.20 17.05
C GLN A 197 7.58 4.63 15.69
N SER A 198 8.88 4.83 15.60
CA SER A 198 9.57 5.01 14.35
C SER A 198 10.92 4.30 14.34
N ALA A 199 11.39 3.95 13.15
CA ALA A 199 12.74 3.48 12.92
C ALA A 199 13.25 4.02 11.59
N ARG A 200 14.58 4.06 11.44
CA ARG A 200 15.24 4.47 10.19
C ARG A 200 16.12 3.34 9.69
N TYR A 201 16.08 3.10 8.39
CA TYR A 201 16.96 2.18 7.72
C TYR A 201 18.00 2.97 6.92
N THR A 202 19.27 2.60 7.07
CA THR A 202 20.36 3.11 6.25
C THR A 202 21.01 1.95 5.50
N PRO A 203 21.12 2.01 4.15
CA PRO A 203 21.82 0.99 3.38
C PRO A 203 23.22 0.72 3.95
N GLY A 204 23.55 -0.56 4.15
CA GLY A 204 24.83 -1.00 4.72
C GLY A 204 24.90 -0.98 6.25
N ALA A 205 24.08 -0.18 6.94
CA ALA A 205 24.03 -0.15 8.42
C ALA A 205 22.81 -0.89 9.00
N GLY A 206 21.73 -1.01 8.23
CA GLY A 206 20.48 -1.65 8.68
C GLY A 206 19.53 -0.69 9.37
N TRP A 207 18.58 -1.26 10.12
CA TRP A 207 17.60 -0.48 10.89
C TRP A 207 18.18 -0.01 12.23
N THR A 208 17.87 1.23 12.59
CA THR A 208 17.94 1.66 14.00
C THR A 208 16.98 0.83 14.83
N ARG A 209 17.27 0.69 16.14
CA ARG A 209 16.25 0.23 17.07
C ARG A 209 15.08 1.22 17.08
N ALA A 210 13.86 0.70 17.08
CA ALA A 210 12.66 1.53 17.11
C ALA A 210 12.59 2.38 18.38
N THR A 211 12.20 3.64 18.21
CA THR A 211 12.00 4.60 19.29
C THR A 211 10.54 4.96 19.42
N THR A 212 10.06 5.12 20.65
CA THR A 212 8.66 5.47 20.95
C THR A 212 8.55 6.94 21.31
N GLU A 213 7.53 7.61 20.76
CA GLU A 213 7.17 8.99 21.06
C GLU A 213 5.67 9.07 21.37
N ALA A 214 5.32 9.84 22.40
CA ALA A 214 3.91 10.11 22.71
C ALA A 214 3.31 11.05 21.66
N VAL A 215 2.11 10.74 21.18
CA VAL A 215 1.34 11.67 20.36
C VAL A 215 0.68 12.66 21.33
N ALA A 216 1.04 13.94 21.24
CA ALA A 216 0.39 14.97 22.03
C ALA A 216 -1.12 14.92 21.76
N SER A 217 -1.91 14.68 22.81
CA SER A 217 -3.35 14.90 22.74
C SER A 217 -3.58 16.38 22.46
N ALA A 218 -4.40 16.70 21.46
CA ALA A 218 -4.87 18.08 21.31
C ALA A 218 -5.45 18.54 22.67
N PRO A 219 -5.11 19.75 23.16
CA PRO A 219 -5.74 20.25 24.37
C PRO A 219 -7.24 20.25 24.15
N SER A 220 -7.99 19.57 25.01
CA SER A 220 -9.44 19.69 25.05
C SER A 220 -9.77 21.18 25.11
N ALA A 221 -10.56 21.68 24.15
CA ALA A 221 -11.00 23.06 24.15
C ALA A 221 -11.53 23.40 25.55
N SER A 222 -10.94 24.41 26.20
CA SER A 222 -11.43 24.91 27.47
C SER A 222 -12.94 25.15 27.37
N PRO A 223 -13.74 24.78 28.38
CA PRO A 223 -15.15 25.14 28.38
C PRO A 223 -15.25 26.67 28.24
N ALA A 224 -16.08 27.12 27.29
CA ALA A 224 -16.34 28.54 27.07
C ALA A 224 -16.71 29.22 28.41
N PRO A 225 -16.24 30.44 28.68
CA PRO A 225 -16.64 31.16 29.89
C PRO A 225 -18.17 31.24 29.93
N GLN A 226 -18.77 30.74 31.01
CA GLN A 226 -20.19 30.91 31.25
C GLN A 226 -20.46 32.41 31.33
N GLY A 227 -21.18 32.94 30.33
CA GLY A 227 -21.68 34.30 30.36
C GLY A 227 -22.56 34.52 31.60
N PRO A 228 -22.58 35.75 32.16
CA PRO A 228 -23.29 36.01 33.40
C PRO A 228 -24.78 35.64 33.25
N SER A 229 -25.25 34.84 34.20
CA SER A 229 -26.64 34.41 34.36
C SER A 229 -27.54 35.64 34.52
N SER A 230 -28.33 35.96 33.50
CA SER A 230 -29.48 36.85 33.64
C SER A 230 -30.60 36.09 34.36
N ALA A 231 -30.79 36.37 35.63
CA ALA A 231 -31.99 36.02 36.40
C ALA A 231 -32.93 37.24 36.46
N PRO A 232 -34.23 37.04 36.75
CA PRO A 232 -35.38 37.61 36.04
C PRO A 232 -35.62 39.11 36.22
#